data_AF-A0A366EN00-F1
#
_entry.id   AF-A0A366EN00-F1
#
_cell.length_a   1.000
_cell.length_b   1.000
_cell.length_c   1.000
_cell.angle_alpha   90.00
_cell.angle_beta   90.00
_cell.angle_gamma   90.00
#
_symmetry.space_group_name_H-M   'P 1'
#
loop_
_entity.id
_entity.type
_entity.pdbx_description
1 polymer ?
#
loop_
_entity_poly.entity_id
_entity_poly.type
_entity_poly.pdbx_seq_one_letter_code
_entity_poly.pdbx_strand_id
1 'polypeptide(L)'
;MGPPATISTVVTPAASPNLVDIATVKMMLGLTDTSADAFLALLIPQASAAAANFTNNKFVVETILDQIFPGRDGRPWTLRTAIAPLQLSRWPLVSVGSVIETIAGTPTTLISGTDYLVDAVNGQLVRLDSFGFPRAWGSDPVAVTFTAGFAAIPFEVVAAVVEIVKIAYYAQGRDPMVRSQNAPGVFEQAFWFGNGPGVDNELPPSIAGKLLNYRMPVVA
;
A
#
# COMPACT_ATOMS: atom_id res chain seq x y z
N MET A 1 0.04 -17.95 24.00
CA MET A 1 -0.64 -17.95 22.70
C MET A 1 0.30 -17.29 21.71
N GLY A 2 0.83 -18.02 20.72
CA GLY A 2 1.66 -17.39 19.69
C GLY A 2 0.81 -16.53 18.76
N PRO A 3 1.35 -15.41 18.23
CA PRO A 3 0.65 -14.63 17.22
C PRO A 3 0.33 -15.50 15.98
N PRO A 4 -0.79 -15.27 15.28
CA PRO A 4 -1.03 -15.93 14.01
C PRO A 4 0.10 -15.60 13.03
N ALA A 5 0.60 -16.61 12.32
CA ALA A 5 1.61 -16.40 11.29
C ALA A 5 0.91 -16.24 9.93
N THR A 6 1.18 -15.14 9.24
CA THR A 6 0.71 -14.91 7.87
C THR A 6 1.92 -14.87 6.94
N ILE A 7 1.90 -15.70 5.91
CA ILE A 7 2.90 -15.73 4.86
C ILE A 7 2.23 -15.31 3.56
N SER A 8 2.66 -14.17 3.02
CA SER A 8 2.11 -13.60 1.80
C SER A 8 3.06 -13.80 0.64
N THR A 9 2.54 -14.32 -0.47
CA THR A 9 3.31 -14.51 -1.71
C THR A 9 2.61 -13.82 -2.88
N VAL A 10 3.37 -13.09 -3.69
CA VAL A 10 2.81 -12.45 -4.89
C VAL A 10 2.70 -13.50 -5.99
N VAL A 11 1.48 -13.77 -6.44
CA VAL A 11 1.20 -14.72 -7.53
C VAL A 11 1.26 -14.01 -8.87
N THR A 12 0.72 -12.80 -8.94
CA THR A 12 0.77 -11.96 -10.14
C THR A 12 1.14 -10.54 -9.73
N PRO A 13 2.36 -10.07 -10.08
CA PRO A 13 2.80 -8.72 -9.76
C PRO A 13 2.04 -7.69 -10.60
N ALA A 14 2.06 -6.44 -10.15
CA ALA A 14 1.49 -5.33 -10.91
C ALA A 14 2.25 -5.14 -12.24
N ALA A 15 1.53 -4.75 -13.29
CA ALA A 15 2.13 -4.46 -14.59
C ALA A 15 3.14 -3.28 -14.53
N SER A 16 2.94 -2.36 -13.58
CA SER A 16 3.84 -1.24 -13.32
C SER A 16 3.75 -0.83 -11.84
N PRO A 17 4.87 -0.48 -11.19
CA PRO A 17 4.87 0.06 -9.82
C PRO A 17 4.53 1.56 -9.77
N ASN A 18 4.35 2.21 -10.91
CA ASN A 18 4.13 3.66 -10.98
C ASN A 18 2.72 4.02 -10.53
N LEU A 19 2.62 5.04 -9.68
CA LEU A 19 1.34 5.55 -9.16
C LEU A 19 0.71 6.64 -10.04
N VAL A 20 1.48 7.17 -11.00
CA VAL A 20 1.07 8.24 -11.92
C VAL A 20 1.71 8.05 -13.28
N ASP A 21 0.99 8.42 -14.33
CA ASP A 21 1.49 8.39 -15.71
C ASP A 21 2.32 9.63 -16.05
N ILE A 22 3.29 9.46 -16.96
CA ILE A 22 4.14 10.55 -17.46
C ILE A 22 3.29 11.69 -18.05
N ALA A 23 2.21 11.37 -18.77
CA ALA A 23 1.32 12.36 -19.36
C ALA A 23 0.68 13.28 -18.31
N THR A 24 0.21 12.71 -17.19
CA THR A 24 -0.37 13.46 -16.07
C THR A 24 0.67 14.37 -15.42
N VAL A 25 1.89 13.88 -15.22
CA VAL A 25 2.99 14.69 -14.65
C VAL A 25 3.34 15.85 -15.58
N LYS A 26 3.45 15.61 -16.90
CA LYS A 26 3.72 16.65 -17.89
C LYS A 26 2.66 17.75 -17.89
N MET A 27 1.38 17.36 -17.89
CA MET A 27 0.26 18.29 -17.80
C MET A 27 0.37 19.17 -16.55
N MET A 28 0.74 18.59 -15.41
CA MET A 28 0.88 19.30 -14.14
C MET A 28 2.12 20.19 -14.05
N LEU A 29 3.14 19.92 -14.87
CA LEU A 29 4.35 20.74 -15.03
C LEU A 29 4.21 21.81 -16.13
N GLY A 30 3.16 21.75 -16.95
CA GLY A 30 2.99 22.64 -18.11
C GLY A 30 3.91 22.29 -19.29
N LEU A 31 4.44 21.06 -19.33
CA LEU A 31 5.33 20.59 -20.40
C LEU A 31 4.51 20.02 -21.56
N THR A 32 4.83 20.43 -22.78
CA THR A 32 4.17 19.97 -24.01
C THR A 32 5.08 19.15 -24.91
N ASP A 33 6.39 19.21 -24.67
CA ASP A 33 7.41 18.51 -25.45
C ASP A 33 7.81 17.18 -24.80
N THR A 34 8.76 16.50 -25.43
CA THR A 34 9.29 15.20 -24.99
C THR A 34 10.71 15.31 -24.42
N SER A 35 11.23 16.52 -24.24
CA SER A 35 12.62 16.76 -23.81
C SER A 35 12.88 16.25 -22.38
N ALA A 36 11.86 16.33 -21.52
CA ALA A 36 11.92 15.88 -20.14
C ALA A 36 11.51 14.41 -19.93
N ASP A 37 11.02 13.70 -20.95
CA ASP A 37 10.39 12.38 -20.80
C ASP A 37 11.35 11.35 -20.18
N ALA A 38 12.61 11.32 -20.64
CA ALA A 38 13.61 10.40 -20.11
C ALA A 38 13.91 10.65 -18.63
N PHE A 39 13.89 11.91 -18.20
CA PHE A 39 14.13 12.28 -16.81
C PHE A 39 12.91 11.99 -15.93
N LEU A 40 11.70 12.29 -16.42
CA LEU A 40 10.46 11.96 -15.72
C LEU A 40 10.28 10.45 -15.55
N ALA A 41 10.69 9.64 -16.54
CA ALA A 41 10.68 8.19 -16.46
C ALA A 41 11.56 7.64 -15.32
N LEU A 42 12.61 8.37 -14.91
CA LEU A 42 13.45 8.01 -13.77
C LEU A 42 12.86 8.50 -12.43
N LEU A 43 12.25 9.69 -12.41
CA LEU A 43 11.73 10.29 -11.18
C LEU A 43 10.42 9.65 -10.71
N ILE A 44 9.53 9.27 -11.63
CA ILE A 44 8.20 8.75 -11.28
C ILE A 44 8.28 7.45 -10.45
N PRO A 45 9.10 6.44 -10.80
CA PRO A 45 9.27 5.24 -9.98
C PRO A 45 9.83 5.55 -8.59
N GLN A 46 10.79 6.48 -8.49
CA GLN A 46 11.39 6.88 -7.21
C GLN A 46 10.37 7.57 -6.30
N ALA A 47 9.59 8.51 -6.85
CA ALA A 47 8.54 9.20 -6.12
C ALA A 47 7.41 8.25 -5.70
N SER A 48 7.04 7.31 -6.59
CA SER A 48 6.05 6.26 -6.30
C SER A 48 6.52 5.35 -5.16
N ALA A 49 7.79 4.94 -5.19
CA ALA A 49 8.40 4.13 -4.13
C ALA A 49 8.47 4.89 -2.80
N ALA A 50 8.84 6.17 -2.82
CA ALA A 50 8.87 7.01 -1.62
C ALA A 50 7.48 7.12 -0.96
N ALA A 51 6.42 7.33 -1.74
CA ALA A 51 5.04 7.38 -1.23
C ALA A 51 4.59 6.02 -0.67
N ALA A 52 4.91 4.92 -1.34
CA ALA A 52 4.60 3.57 -0.88
C ALA A 52 5.34 3.21 0.42
N ASN A 53 6.61 3.60 0.54
CA ASN A 53 7.42 3.36 1.74
C ASN A 53 6.94 4.20 2.93
N PHE A 54 6.59 5.47 2.70
CA PHE A 54 6.07 6.33 3.77
C PHE A 54 4.75 5.79 4.35
N THR A 55 3.89 5.26 3.50
CA THR A 55 2.59 4.71 3.90
C THR A 55 2.66 3.25 4.35
N ASN A 56 3.78 2.56 4.15
CA ASN A 56 3.87 1.10 4.30
C ASN A 56 2.75 0.34 3.58
N ASN A 57 2.29 0.88 2.44
CA ASN A 57 1.15 0.37 1.69
C ASN A 57 1.54 0.13 0.23
N LYS A 58 0.88 -0.85 -0.41
CA LYS A 58 0.99 -1.15 -1.83
C LYS A 58 -0.29 -0.70 -2.53
N PHE A 59 -0.19 0.40 -3.29
CA PHE A 59 -1.34 0.98 -3.97
C PHE A 59 -1.71 0.27 -5.28
N VAL A 60 -0.71 -0.28 -5.97
CA VAL A 60 -0.90 -0.97 -7.25
C VAL A 60 -1.61 -2.31 -7.05
N VAL A 61 -2.41 -2.69 -8.03
CA VAL A 61 -3.21 -3.91 -7.98
C VAL A 61 -2.32 -5.14 -8.24
N GLU A 62 -2.32 -6.08 -7.31
CA GLU A 62 -1.57 -7.35 -7.40
C GLU A 62 -2.44 -8.52 -6.95
N THR A 63 -2.14 -9.71 -7.46
CA THR A 63 -2.76 -10.95 -6.97
C THR A 63 -1.81 -11.63 -5.99
N ILE A 64 -2.32 -11.90 -4.79
CA ILE A 64 -1.58 -12.41 -3.64
C ILE A 64 -2.21 -13.72 -3.17
N LEU A 65 -1.35 -14.61 -2.69
CA LEU A 65 -1.71 -15.76 -1.89
C LEU A 65 -1.24 -15.53 -0.45
N ASP A 66 -2.19 -15.39 0.47
CA ASP A 66 -1.93 -15.38 1.90
C ASP A 66 -2.16 -16.78 2.48
N GLN A 67 -1.15 -17.32 3.13
CA GLN A 67 -1.24 -18.51 3.95
C GLN A 67 -1.25 -18.10 5.41
N ILE A 68 -2.40 -18.25 6.06
CA ILE A 68 -2.63 -17.83 7.43
C ILE A 68 -2.68 -19.09 8.31
N PHE A 69 -1.84 -19.08 9.33
CA PHE A 69 -1.72 -20.11 10.35
C PHE A 69 -2.19 -19.53 11.68
N PRO A 70 -3.47 -19.75 12.06
CA PRO A 70 -3.98 -19.32 13.35
C PRO A 70 -3.10 -19.85 14.49
N GLY A 71 -2.79 -18.99 15.46
CA GLY A 71 -1.96 -19.34 16.61
C GLY A 71 -2.55 -20.54 17.36
N ARG A 72 -1.78 -21.63 17.46
CA ARG A 72 -2.16 -22.81 18.25
C ARG A 72 -1.58 -22.69 19.65
N ASP A 73 -2.38 -22.98 20.67
CA ASP A 73 -1.85 -23.22 22.01
C ASP A 73 -1.18 -24.62 22.04
N GLY A 74 -0.30 -24.85 23.02
CA GLY A 74 0.40 -26.13 23.20
C GLY A 74 -0.53 -27.31 23.48
N ARG A 75 -1.83 -27.05 23.69
CA ARG A 75 -2.91 -28.05 23.82
C ARG A 75 -4.02 -27.77 22.80
N PRO A 76 -3.78 -28.02 21.50
CA PRO A 76 -4.69 -27.62 20.42
C PRO A 76 -6.06 -28.31 20.47
N TRP A 77 -6.18 -29.45 21.18
CA TRP A 77 -7.44 -30.17 21.37
C TRP A 77 -8.31 -29.65 22.53
N THR A 78 -7.79 -28.82 23.44
CA THR A 78 -8.56 -28.31 24.60
C THR A 78 -9.00 -26.86 24.47
N LEU A 79 -8.22 -26.02 23.77
CA LEU A 79 -8.53 -24.60 23.58
C LEU A 79 -8.45 -24.29 22.09
N ARG A 80 -9.61 -24.23 21.43
CA ARG A 80 -9.68 -23.78 20.04
C ARG A 80 -9.48 -22.27 20.02
N THR A 81 -8.35 -21.83 19.48
CA THR A 81 -8.15 -20.45 19.12
C THR A 81 -9.17 -20.05 18.07
N ALA A 82 -9.85 -18.94 18.31
CA ALA A 82 -10.80 -18.33 17.41
C ALA A 82 -10.22 -17.02 16.88
N ILE A 83 -10.21 -16.82 15.56
CA ILE A 83 -9.87 -15.55 14.92
C ILE A 83 -11.14 -14.96 14.32
N ALA A 84 -11.48 -13.72 14.68
CA ALA A 84 -12.63 -13.02 14.12
C ALA A 84 -12.38 -11.51 14.17
N PRO A 85 -12.32 -10.80 13.04
CA PRO A 85 -12.28 -11.28 11.65
C PRO A 85 -10.89 -11.77 11.20
N LEU A 86 -10.82 -12.47 10.06
CA LEU A 86 -9.55 -12.87 9.44
C LEU A 86 -8.99 -11.70 8.61
N GLN A 87 -7.90 -11.10 9.07
CA GLN A 87 -7.25 -9.96 8.41
C GLN A 87 -6.31 -10.45 7.30
N LEU A 88 -6.47 -9.93 6.08
CA LEU A 88 -5.56 -10.17 4.96
C LEU A 88 -4.38 -9.19 4.98
N SER A 89 -3.29 -9.56 4.30
CA SER A 89 -2.06 -8.77 4.27
C SER A 89 -2.16 -7.48 3.47
N ARG A 90 -3.09 -7.38 2.51
CA ARG A 90 -3.27 -6.20 1.65
C ARG A 90 -4.74 -5.83 1.50
N TRP A 91 -5.00 -4.52 1.49
CA TRP A 91 -6.30 -3.93 1.27
C TRP A 91 -6.13 -2.53 0.64
N PRO A 92 -7.12 -2.02 -0.10
CA PRO A 92 -8.47 -2.57 -0.33
C PRO A 92 -8.49 -3.80 -1.26
N LEU A 93 -9.53 -4.62 -1.16
CA LEU A 93 -9.73 -5.79 -2.01
C LEU A 93 -10.47 -5.40 -3.30
N VAL A 94 -9.99 -5.90 -4.43
CA VAL A 94 -10.68 -5.82 -5.72
C VAL A 94 -11.56 -7.05 -5.90
N SER A 95 -11.02 -8.23 -5.62
CA SER A 95 -11.75 -9.50 -5.71
C SER A 95 -11.08 -10.59 -4.88
N VAL A 96 -11.87 -11.53 -4.36
CA VAL A 96 -11.37 -12.75 -3.72
C VAL A 96 -11.50 -13.89 -4.72
N GLY A 97 -10.40 -14.56 -5.04
CA GLY A 97 -10.36 -15.65 -6.02
C GLY A 97 -10.71 -17.00 -5.41
N SER A 98 -10.01 -17.39 -4.33
CA SER A 98 -10.26 -18.67 -3.65
C SER A 98 -9.94 -18.59 -2.17
N VAL A 99 -10.77 -19.21 -1.34
CA VAL A 99 -10.51 -19.39 0.09
C VAL A 99 -10.53 -20.88 0.38
N ILE A 100 -9.42 -21.42 0.87
CA ILE A 100 -9.25 -22.84 1.16
C ILE A 100 -8.92 -23.00 2.64
N GLU A 101 -9.75 -23.74 3.36
CA GLU A 101 -9.50 -24.11 4.75
C GLU A 101 -9.08 -25.59 4.81
N THR A 102 -7.97 -25.88 5.49
CA THR A 102 -7.46 -27.25 5.63
C THR A 102 -7.90 -27.86 6.95
N ILE A 103 -9.06 -28.51 6.97
CA ILE A 103 -9.61 -29.14 8.17
C ILE A 103 -9.10 -30.57 8.26
N ALA A 104 -8.41 -30.90 9.36
CA ALA A 104 -7.85 -32.24 9.61
C ALA A 104 -7.02 -32.79 8.42
N GLY A 105 -6.31 -31.91 7.71
CA GLY A 105 -5.48 -32.28 6.55
C GLY A 105 -6.23 -32.36 5.21
N THR A 106 -7.55 -32.12 5.19
CA THR A 106 -8.34 -32.10 3.96
C THR A 106 -8.61 -30.66 3.53
N PRO A 107 -8.13 -30.22 2.35
CA PRO A 107 -8.41 -28.89 1.83
C PRO A 107 -9.86 -28.79 1.38
N THR A 108 -10.60 -27.83 1.93
CA THR A 108 -11.99 -27.55 1.57
C THR A 108 -12.07 -26.14 0.99
N THR A 109 -12.57 -26.02 -0.24
CA THR A 109 -12.81 -24.71 -0.85
C THR A 109 -14.12 -24.13 -0.32
N LEU A 110 -14.06 -22.90 0.15
CA LEU A 110 -15.19 -22.20 0.73
C LEU A 110 -15.90 -21.34 -0.31
N ILE A 111 -17.20 -21.16 -0.13
CA ILE A 111 -18.06 -20.40 -1.04
C ILE A 111 -18.43 -19.05 -0.42
N SER A 112 -18.17 -17.97 -1.14
CA SER A 112 -18.56 -16.62 -0.70
C SER A 112 -20.08 -16.50 -0.57
N GLY A 113 -20.55 -15.82 0.48
CA GLY A 113 -21.97 -15.65 0.80
C GLY A 113 -22.62 -16.85 1.50
N THR A 114 -21.97 -18.02 1.50
CA THR A 114 -22.43 -19.21 2.22
C THR A 114 -21.50 -19.52 3.40
N ASP A 115 -20.20 -19.65 3.13
CA ASP A 115 -19.19 -19.98 4.13
C ASP A 115 -18.52 -18.74 4.72
N TYR A 116 -18.42 -17.65 3.97
CA TYR A 116 -17.78 -16.42 4.41
C TYR A 116 -18.32 -15.17 3.71
N LEU A 117 -18.21 -14.02 4.38
CA LEU A 117 -18.42 -12.69 3.81
C LEU A 117 -17.09 -11.96 3.65
N VAL A 118 -17.05 -11.06 2.68
CA VAL A 118 -15.87 -10.23 2.36
C VAL A 118 -16.17 -8.80 2.73
N ASP A 119 -15.38 -8.23 3.64
CA ASP A 119 -15.28 -6.79 3.79
C ASP A 119 -14.12 -6.29 2.92
N ALA A 120 -14.48 -5.82 1.72
CA ALA A 120 -13.52 -5.40 0.72
C ALA A 120 -12.75 -4.13 1.11
N VAL A 121 -13.34 -3.28 1.95
CA VAL A 121 -12.73 -2.00 2.34
C VAL A 121 -11.62 -2.24 3.36
N ASN A 122 -11.89 -3.08 4.35
CA ASN A 122 -10.95 -3.36 5.45
C ASN A 122 -10.02 -4.56 5.19
N GLY A 123 -10.25 -5.31 4.10
CA GLY A 123 -9.47 -6.51 3.77
C GLY A 123 -9.72 -7.65 4.74
N GLN A 124 -10.98 -7.81 5.17
CA GLN A 124 -11.36 -8.77 6.21
C GLN A 124 -12.28 -9.84 5.66
N LEU A 125 -12.09 -11.07 6.12
CA LEU A 125 -13.01 -12.18 5.87
C LEU A 125 -13.73 -12.56 7.16
N VAL A 126 -15.05 -12.59 7.11
CA VAL A 126 -15.91 -13.01 8.22
C VAL A 126 -16.43 -14.40 7.91
N ARG A 127 -16.17 -15.37 8.79
CA ARG A 127 -16.68 -16.73 8.61
C ARG A 127 -18.17 -16.78 8.95
N LEU A 128 -18.93 -17.59 8.21
CA LEU A 128 -20.34 -17.86 8.47
C LEU A 128 -20.54 -19.29 8.99
N ASP A 129 -21.58 -19.48 9.79
CA ASP A 129 -22.10 -20.80 10.15
C ASP A 129 -23.15 -21.30 9.13
N SER A 130 -23.68 -22.50 9.36
CA SER A 130 -24.69 -23.11 8.48
C SER A 130 -26.02 -22.35 8.44
N PHE A 131 -26.26 -21.43 9.37
CA PHE A 131 -27.44 -20.59 9.43
C PHE A 131 -27.18 -19.18 8.87
N GLY A 132 -25.96 -18.90 8.40
CA GLY A 132 -25.56 -17.61 7.84
C GLY A 132 -25.18 -16.56 8.88
N PHE A 133 -24.95 -16.94 10.15
CA PHE A 133 -24.49 -16.01 11.18
C PHE A 133 -22.96 -15.93 11.24
N PRO A 134 -22.37 -14.75 11.52
CA PRO A 134 -20.94 -14.61 11.75
C PRO A 134 -20.45 -15.52 12.87
N ARG A 135 -19.42 -16.30 12.57
CA ARG A 135 -18.68 -17.12 13.53
C ARG A 135 -17.19 -16.85 13.43
N ALA A 136 -16.45 -17.28 14.44
CA ALA A 136 -15.00 -17.22 14.37
C ALA A 136 -14.42 -18.28 13.42
N TRP A 137 -13.28 -17.94 12.82
CA TRP A 137 -12.41 -18.87 12.11
C TRP A 137 -11.80 -19.87 13.10
N GLY A 138 -11.67 -21.12 12.67
CA GLY A 138 -11.05 -22.17 13.47
C GLY A 138 -9.53 -22.01 13.58
N SER A 139 -8.90 -22.97 14.27
CA SER A 139 -7.44 -23.06 14.41
C SER A 139 -6.75 -23.77 13.22
N ASP A 140 -7.47 -23.92 12.12
CA ASP A 140 -7.04 -24.64 10.93
C ASP A 140 -6.36 -23.67 9.95
N PRO A 141 -5.35 -24.12 9.18
CA PRO A 141 -4.70 -23.27 8.20
C PRO A 141 -5.66 -22.82 7.11
N VAL A 142 -5.57 -21.54 6.74
CA VAL A 142 -6.39 -20.94 5.68
C VAL A 142 -5.47 -20.36 4.61
N ALA A 143 -5.71 -20.74 3.35
CA ALA A 143 -5.06 -20.16 2.20
C ALA A 143 -6.06 -19.30 1.42
N VAL A 144 -5.72 -18.03 1.20
CA VAL A 144 -6.57 -17.05 0.51
C VAL A 144 -5.83 -16.52 -0.70
N THR A 145 -6.38 -16.76 -1.89
CA THR A 145 -5.93 -16.10 -3.12
C THR A 145 -6.85 -14.95 -3.42
N PHE A 146 -6.32 -13.73 -3.51
CA PHE A 146 -7.11 -12.52 -3.73
C PHE A 146 -6.33 -11.47 -4.52
N THR A 147 -7.07 -10.56 -5.14
CA THR A 147 -6.53 -9.40 -5.84
C THR A 147 -6.80 -8.17 -4.99
N ALA A 148 -5.75 -7.46 -4.59
CA ALA A 148 -5.82 -6.29 -3.73
C ALA A 148 -5.00 -5.13 -4.30
N GLY A 149 -5.41 -3.93 -3.92
CA GLY A 149 -4.86 -2.66 -4.38
C GLY A 149 -5.98 -1.70 -4.77
N PHE A 150 -5.59 -0.49 -5.14
CA PHE A 150 -6.54 0.53 -5.55
C PHE A 150 -6.83 0.39 -7.04
N ALA A 151 -8.07 0.01 -7.39
CA ALA A 151 -8.51 -0.06 -8.79
C ALA A 151 -8.28 1.27 -9.53
N ALA A 152 -8.46 2.39 -8.82
CA ALA A 152 -8.00 3.71 -9.23
C ALA A 152 -7.20 4.33 -8.08
N ILE A 153 -5.98 4.80 -8.37
CA ILE A 153 -5.13 5.43 -7.36
C ILE A 153 -5.80 6.72 -6.86
N PRO A 154 -5.93 6.92 -5.53
CA PRO A 154 -6.59 8.10 -4.99
C PRO A 154 -5.92 9.39 -5.44
N PHE A 155 -6.72 10.42 -5.73
CA PHE A 155 -6.22 11.70 -6.24
C PHE A 155 -5.18 12.35 -5.29
N GLU A 156 -5.34 12.19 -3.97
CA GLU A 156 -4.37 12.71 -3.00
C GLU A 156 -3.00 12.02 -3.10
N VAL A 157 -2.98 10.72 -3.38
CA VAL A 157 -1.73 9.96 -3.59
C VAL A 157 -1.08 10.39 -4.90
N VAL A 158 -1.87 10.56 -5.96
CA VAL A 158 -1.39 11.09 -7.25
C VAL A 158 -0.79 12.49 -7.06
N ALA A 159 -1.49 13.38 -6.35
CA ALA A 159 -1.02 14.73 -6.07
C ALA A 159 0.28 14.74 -5.26
N ALA A 160 0.39 13.88 -4.25
CA ALA A 160 1.61 13.71 -3.46
C ALA A 160 2.80 13.27 -4.31
N VAL A 161 2.62 12.26 -5.17
CA VAL A 161 3.68 11.78 -6.08
C VAL A 161 4.07 12.87 -7.08
N VAL A 162 3.09 13.58 -7.65
CA VAL A 162 3.35 14.71 -8.56
C VAL A 162 4.14 15.83 -7.86
N GLU A 163 3.83 16.14 -6.61
CA GLU A 163 4.55 17.16 -5.83
C GLU A 163 6.01 16.75 -5.58
N ILE A 164 6.28 15.49 -5.23
CA ILE A 164 7.65 14.95 -5.11
C ILE A 164 8.40 15.09 -6.44
N VAL A 165 7.77 14.70 -7.55
CA VAL A 165 8.39 14.81 -8.89
C VAL A 165 8.64 16.28 -9.26
N LYS A 166 7.72 17.19 -8.95
CA LYS A 166 7.89 18.64 -9.16
C LYS A 166 9.10 19.18 -8.42
N ILE A 167 9.25 18.83 -7.15
CA ILE A 167 10.40 19.26 -6.33
C ILE A 167 11.71 18.76 -6.96
N ALA A 168 11.77 17.48 -7.32
CA ALA A 168 12.97 16.91 -7.94
C ALA A 168 13.26 17.52 -9.32
N TYR A 169 12.23 17.79 -10.11
CA TYR A 169 12.35 18.40 -11.43
C TYR A 169 12.91 19.83 -11.36
N TYR A 170 12.34 20.69 -10.51
CA TYR A 170 12.83 22.07 -10.36
C TYR A 170 14.15 22.19 -9.60
N ALA A 171 14.58 21.13 -8.90
CA ALA A 171 15.91 21.06 -8.31
C ALA A 171 17.00 20.78 -9.37
N GLN A 172 16.62 20.35 -10.58
CA GLN A 172 17.57 20.05 -11.65
C GLN A 172 18.34 21.32 -12.07
N GLY A 173 19.66 21.20 -12.18
CA GLY A 173 20.53 22.31 -12.60
C GLY A 173 20.88 23.32 -11.50
N ARG A 174 20.29 23.19 -10.31
CA ARG A 174 20.71 23.95 -9.12
C ARG A 174 21.80 23.18 -8.36
N ASP A 175 22.79 23.89 -7.85
CA ASP A 175 23.70 23.33 -6.83
C ASP A 175 22.93 23.06 -5.53
N PRO A 176 22.84 21.80 -5.08
CA PRO A 176 22.13 21.44 -3.85
C PRO A 176 22.69 22.08 -2.59
N MET A 177 23.92 22.60 -2.58
CA MET A 177 24.58 23.18 -1.41
C MET A 177 24.36 24.69 -1.26
N VAL A 178 23.73 25.34 -2.24
CA VAL A 178 23.53 26.80 -2.22
C VAL A 178 22.28 27.19 -1.43
N ARG A 179 22.47 27.94 -0.34
CA ARG A 179 21.38 28.39 0.56
C ARG A 179 20.68 29.66 0.09
N SER A 180 21.44 30.60 -0.46
CA SER A 180 20.89 31.85 -0.98
C SER A 180 21.73 32.30 -2.17
N GLN A 181 21.07 32.94 -3.12
CA GLN A 181 21.70 33.59 -4.26
C GLN A 181 21.20 35.03 -4.31
N ASN A 182 22.13 35.95 -4.41
CA ASN A 182 21.83 37.37 -4.55
C ASN A 182 22.64 37.90 -5.74
N ALA A 183 21.92 38.44 -6.73
CA ALA A 183 22.46 39.29 -7.76
C ALA A 183 21.91 40.71 -7.51
N PRO A 184 22.72 41.62 -6.94
CA PRO A 184 22.25 42.95 -6.55
C PRO A 184 21.58 43.68 -7.72
N GLY A 185 20.35 44.15 -7.51
CA GLY A 185 19.56 44.85 -8.52
C GLY A 185 18.87 43.95 -9.56
N VAL A 186 19.00 42.62 -9.47
CA VAL A 186 18.34 41.66 -10.37
C VAL A 186 17.40 40.73 -9.61
N PHE A 187 17.89 39.99 -8.62
CA PHE A 187 17.06 39.11 -7.79
C PHE A 187 17.74 38.73 -6.48
N GLU A 188 16.91 38.37 -5.51
CA GLU A 188 17.31 37.72 -4.26
C GLU A 188 16.45 36.46 -4.09
N GLN A 189 17.10 35.32 -3.87
CA GLN A 189 16.45 34.03 -3.66
C GLN A 189 17.07 33.31 -2.46
N ALA A 190 16.21 32.79 -1.58
CA ALA A 190 16.60 31.93 -0.48
C ALA A 190 16.00 30.54 -0.70
N PHE A 191 16.82 29.51 -0.53
CA PHE A 191 16.44 28.11 -0.64
C PHE A 191 16.38 27.48 0.74
N TRP A 192 15.42 26.59 0.91
CA TRP A 192 15.27 25.81 2.12
C TRP A 192 15.89 24.42 1.97
N PHE A 193 16.62 23.97 2.99
CA PHE A 193 17.16 22.62 3.06
C PHE A 193 16.35 21.77 4.04
N GLY A 194 16.05 20.54 3.65
CA GLY A 194 15.25 19.61 4.45
C GLY A 194 13.76 19.96 4.45
N ASN A 195 13.01 19.34 5.37
CA ASN A 195 11.54 19.36 5.34
C ASN A 195 10.90 20.53 6.09
N GLY A 196 11.71 21.46 6.61
CA GLY A 196 11.25 22.57 7.46
C GLY A 196 11.89 22.52 8.85
N PRO A 197 11.74 23.56 9.67
CA PRO A 197 12.11 23.50 11.08
C PRO A 197 11.18 22.52 11.82
N GLY A 198 11.74 21.58 12.60
CA GLY A 198 10.99 20.70 13.50
C GLY A 198 10.33 19.47 12.87
N VAL A 199 10.85 18.97 11.73
CA VAL A 199 10.33 17.76 11.08
C VAL A 199 11.43 16.72 10.87
N ASP A 200 11.22 15.54 11.46
CA ASP A 200 12.14 14.39 11.40
C ASP A 200 11.75 13.36 10.31
N ASN A 201 10.79 13.69 9.45
CA ASN A 201 10.31 12.79 8.39
C ASN A 201 11.11 12.98 7.11
N GLU A 202 11.12 11.98 6.22
CA GLU A 202 11.78 12.04 4.91
C GLU A 202 11.00 12.89 3.87
N LEU A 203 9.69 13.07 4.06
CA LEU A 203 8.82 13.82 3.15
C LEU A 203 8.43 15.20 3.72
N PRO A 204 8.24 16.22 2.85
CA PRO A 204 7.71 17.52 3.25
C PRO A 204 6.33 17.40 3.94
N PRO A 205 5.99 18.27 4.90
CA PRO A 205 4.74 18.20 5.65
C PRO A 205 3.47 18.23 4.79
N SER A 206 3.48 18.98 3.68
CA SER A 206 2.36 19.04 2.71
C SER A 206 2.07 17.68 2.09
N ILE A 207 3.13 16.99 1.64
CA ILE A 207 3.09 15.67 1.03
C ILE A 207 2.71 14.62 2.08
N ALA A 208 3.37 14.66 3.24
CA ALA A 208 3.08 13.75 4.34
C ALA A 208 1.60 13.83 4.76
N GLY A 209 1.06 15.04 4.91
CA GLY A 209 -0.34 15.27 5.28
C GLY A 209 -1.35 14.60 4.34
N LYS A 210 -1.07 14.56 3.03
CA LYS A 210 -1.90 13.87 2.03
C LYS A 210 -1.85 12.34 2.17
N LEU A 211 -0.70 11.81 2.57
CA LEU A 211 -0.44 10.37 2.64
C LEU A 211 -0.81 9.74 3.99
N LEU A 212 -0.93 10.53 5.06
CA LEU A 212 -1.17 10.03 6.42
C LEU A 212 -2.39 9.10 6.52
N ASN A 213 -3.47 9.40 5.80
CA ASN A 213 -4.71 8.61 5.83
C ASN A 213 -4.56 7.21 5.21
N TYR A 214 -3.50 6.97 4.45
CA TYR A 214 -3.25 5.70 3.77
C TYR A 214 -2.18 4.85 4.47
N ARG A 215 -1.67 5.33 5.60
CA ARG A 215 -0.60 4.67 6.33
C ARG A 215 -1.12 3.40 7.02
N MET A 216 -0.50 2.27 6.72
CA MET A 216 -0.77 1.02 7.40
C MET A 216 0.07 0.94 8.68
N PRO A 217 -0.52 0.54 9.82
CA PRO A 217 0.24 0.29 11.03
C PRO A 217 1.19 -0.87 10.78
N VAL A 218 2.46 -0.70 11.15
CA VAL A 218 3.41 -1.80 11.20
C VAL A 218 3.08 -2.60 12.45
N VAL A 219 2.38 -3.72 12.28
CA VAL A 219 2.15 -4.68 13.35
C VAL A 219 3.35 -5.62 13.38
N ALA A 220 4.16 -5.51 14.43
CA ALA A 220 5.31 -6.39 14.67
C ALA A 220 4.88 -7.71 15.35
#